data_AF-J2KJF2-F1
#
_entry.id   AF-J2KJF2-F1
#
_cell.length_a   1.000
_cell.length_b   1.000
_cell.length_c   1.000
_cell.angle_alpha   90.00
_cell.angle_beta   90.00
_cell.angle_gamma   90.00
#
_symmetry.space_group_name_H-M   'P 1'
#
loop_
_entity.id
_entity.type
_entity.pdbx_description
1 polymer ?
#
loop_
_entity_poly.entity_id
_entity_poly.type
_entity_poly.pdbx_seq_one_letter_code
_entity_poly.pdbx_strand_id
1 'polypeptide(L)'
;MGTRFPSSRAMRPLAAALCCAAVVLGALSPAQAAVNPPIYMAHGVEYMSGGIGSDEARLMETVSPRWPATFEFAVKDSKGADFAANVHVTVRDSSGTALLDNVVSGGPFMVARLDPGAYEVEARIGSQVLKQQLHVLQGAPAKASFIWPAGTDMASAGTRTVQ
;
A
#
# COMPACT_ATOMS: atom_id res chain seq x y z
N MET A 1 -33.68 -59.72 62.64
CA MET A 1 -34.35 -60.73 61.78
C MET A 1 -35.49 -60.03 61.05
N GLY A 2 -35.62 -59.91 59.73
CA GLY A 2 -35.00 -60.61 58.62
C GLY A 2 -36.10 -61.14 57.69
N THR A 3 -36.61 -60.34 56.74
CA THR A 3 -37.46 -60.80 55.62
C THR A 3 -37.29 -59.83 54.43
N ARG A 4 -36.32 -60.10 53.55
CA ARG A 4 -36.49 -60.65 52.19
C ARG A 4 -37.24 -59.71 51.22
N PHE A 5 -36.47 -58.96 50.43
CA PHE A 5 -36.93 -58.39 49.16
C PHE A 5 -36.75 -59.42 48.04
N PRO A 6 -37.76 -59.69 47.19
CA PRO A 6 -37.56 -60.44 45.97
C PRO A 6 -37.07 -59.53 44.82
N SER A 7 -36.05 -60.02 44.14
CA SER A 7 -35.58 -59.57 42.83
C SER A 7 -36.23 -60.42 41.74
N SER A 8 -36.57 -59.80 40.61
CA SER A 8 -36.70 -60.36 39.24
C SER A 8 -37.73 -59.55 38.46
N ARG A 9 -37.65 -59.29 37.15
CA ARG A 9 -36.64 -59.33 36.08
C ARG A 9 -37.43 -58.80 34.85
N ALA A 10 -36.72 -58.52 33.75
CA ALA A 10 -37.26 -58.33 32.39
C ALA A 10 -38.03 -57.01 32.15
N MET A 11 -37.96 -56.32 31.01
CA MET A 11 -37.42 -56.58 29.68
C MET A 11 -37.23 -55.23 28.95
N ARG A 12 -36.32 -55.20 27.97
CA ARG A 12 -35.97 -54.06 27.08
C ARG A 12 -37.18 -53.65 26.19
N PRO A 13 -37.29 -52.41 25.68
CA PRO A 13 -36.67 -52.11 24.38
C PRO A 13 -36.14 -50.67 24.17
N LEU A 14 -35.31 -50.60 23.14
CA LEU A 14 -34.68 -49.46 22.47
C LEU A 14 -35.63 -48.26 22.23
N ALA A 15 -35.22 -47.05 22.62
CA ALA A 15 -35.71 -45.77 22.08
C ALA A 15 -34.51 -44.79 22.06
N ALA A 16 -33.87 -44.64 20.90
CA ALA A 16 -34.17 -43.59 19.91
C ALA A 16 -33.59 -42.22 20.31
N ALA A 17 -32.39 -41.98 19.75
CA ALA A 17 -31.89 -40.74 19.17
C ALA A 17 -32.31 -39.39 19.80
N LEU A 18 -31.31 -38.67 20.30
CA LEU A 18 -31.16 -37.22 20.09
C LEU A 18 -29.66 -36.91 20.14
N CYS A 19 -28.99 -37.03 18.99
CA CYS A 19 -27.63 -36.56 18.82
C CYS A 19 -27.61 -35.04 18.96
N CYS A 20 -27.10 -34.55 20.07
CA CYS A 20 -26.72 -33.15 20.26
C CYS A 20 -25.53 -32.84 19.33
N ALA A 21 -25.79 -32.41 18.10
CA ALA A 21 -24.78 -31.78 17.26
C ALA A 21 -24.78 -30.28 17.57
N ALA A 22 -23.87 -29.87 18.45
CA ALA A 22 -23.63 -28.48 18.80
C ALA A 22 -23.25 -27.67 17.55
N VAL A 23 -23.99 -26.60 17.33
CA VAL A 23 -23.74 -25.63 16.25
C VAL A 23 -22.49 -24.82 16.63
N VAL A 24 -21.34 -25.17 16.08
CA VAL A 24 -20.18 -24.27 16.04
C VAL A 24 -20.18 -23.62 14.66
N LEU A 25 -21.01 -22.59 14.50
CA LEU A 25 -20.85 -21.65 13.39
C LEU A 25 -19.64 -20.78 13.72
N GLY A 26 -18.47 -21.21 13.27
CA GLY A 26 -17.26 -20.40 13.29
C GLY A 26 -17.51 -19.10 12.53
N ALA A 27 -17.31 -17.98 13.20
CA ALA A 27 -17.35 -16.66 12.58
C ALA A 27 -16.29 -16.60 11.47
N LEU A 28 -16.72 -16.74 10.22
CA LEU A 28 -15.93 -16.37 9.06
C LEU A 28 -15.80 -14.85 9.09
N SER A 29 -14.74 -14.35 9.72
CA SER A 29 -14.32 -12.97 9.54
C SER A 29 -13.93 -12.82 8.08
N PRO A 30 -14.57 -11.94 7.29
CA PRO A 30 -14.04 -11.63 5.97
C PRO A 30 -12.65 -11.05 6.20
N ALA A 31 -11.60 -11.76 5.79
CA ALA A 31 -10.30 -11.17 5.62
C ALA A 31 -10.50 -10.06 4.58
N GLN A 32 -10.64 -8.83 5.04
CA GLN A 32 -10.66 -7.66 4.19
C GLN A 32 -9.37 -7.72 3.40
N ALA A 33 -9.46 -7.99 2.10
CA ALA A 33 -8.32 -7.99 1.21
C ALA A 33 -7.74 -6.59 1.26
N ALA A 34 -6.69 -6.41 2.07
CA ALA A 34 -5.96 -5.17 2.12
C ALA A 34 -5.48 -4.89 0.70
N VAL A 35 -5.94 -3.81 0.09
CA VAL A 35 -5.50 -3.39 -1.23
C VAL A 35 -4.05 -2.95 -1.08
N ASN A 36 -3.14 -3.88 -1.29
CA ASN A 36 -1.71 -3.62 -1.29
C ASN A 36 -1.31 -3.22 -2.70
N PRO A 37 -0.81 -1.99 -2.94
CA PRO A 37 -0.35 -1.60 -4.25
C PRO A 37 0.74 -2.57 -4.73
N PRO A 38 0.78 -2.88 -6.04
CA PRO A 38 1.81 -3.75 -6.60
C PRO A 38 3.21 -3.15 -6.42
N ILE A 39 4.19 -4.02 -6.16
CA ILE A 39 5.61 -3.66 -6.19
C ILE A 39 6.11 -3.85 -7.63
N TYR A 40 6.77 -2.83 -8.15
CA TYR A 40 7.42 -2.81 -9.45
C TYR A 40 8.94 -2.84 -9.28
N MET A 41 9.66 -3.16 -10.36
CA MET A 41 11.12 -3.17 -10.37
C MET A 41 11.65 -2.46 -11.62
N ALA A 42 12.60 -1.55 -11.44
CA ALA A 42 13.32 -0.89 -12.53
C ALA A 42 14.82 -0.81 -12.18
N HIS A 43 15.68 -1.29 -13.07
CA HIS A 43 17.15 -1.35 -12.88
C HIS A 43 17.59 -1.90 -11.51
N GLY A 44 16.88 -2.90 -10.99
CA GLY A 44 17.18 -3.51 -9.68
C GLY A 44 16.63 -2.74 -8.47
N VAL A 45 15.99 -1.59 -8.67
CA VAL A 45 15.28 -0.84 -7.62
C VAL A 45 13.82 -1.25 -7.59
N GLU A 46 13.39 -1.78 -6.45
CA GLU A 46 11.98 -1.99 -6.16
C GLU A 46 11.30 -0.66 -5.85
N TYR A 47 10.10 -0.45 -6.38
CA TYR A 47 9.30 0.73 -6.07
C TYR A 47 7.80 0.41 -6.04
N MET A 48 7.04 1.24 -5.33
CA MET A 48 5.59 1.12 -5.20
C MET A 48 4.99 2.53 -5.26
N SER A 49 3.83 2.70 -5.91
CA SER A 49 3.08 3.95 -5.88
C SER A 49 1.61 3.71 -5.57
N GLY A 50 0.97 4.69 -4.93
CA GLY A 50 -0.45 4.58 -4.54
C GLY A 50 -0.94 5.75 -3.70
N GLY A 51 -2.08 5.54 -3.04
CA GLY A 51 -2.70 6.50 -2.13
C GLY A 51 -3.74 7.43 -2.76
N ILE A 52 -4.37 7.03 -3.87
CA ILE A 52 -5.57 7.71 -4.37
C ILE A 52 -6.76 7.43 -3.44
N GLY A 53 -6.93 6.18 -2.97
CA GLY A 53 -7.93 5.82 -1.97
C GLY A 53 -7.42 6.05 -0.54
N SER A 54 -8.35 6.31 0.39
CA SER A 54 -8.03 6.51 1.81
C SER A 54 -7.31 5.32 2.44
N ASP A 55 -7.67 4.11 2.02
CA ASP A 55 -7.09 2.87 2.56
C ASP A 55 -5.67 2.65 2.03
N GLU A 56 -5.42 2.96 0.76
CA GLU A 56 -4.06 2.94 0.20
C GLU A 56 -3.18 4.04 0.80
N ALA A 57 -3.74 5.23 1.06
CA ALA A 57 -2.99 6.31 1.70
C ALA A 57 -2.51 5.89 3.10
N ARG A 58 -3.40 5.29 3.90
CA ARG A 58 -3.05 4.76 5.23
C ARG A 58 -2.03 3.63 5.16
N LEU A 59 -2.10 2.78 4.13
CA LEU A 59 -1.09 1.76 3.90
C LEU A 59 0.26 2.39 3.56
N MET A 60 0.28 3.39 2.67
CA MET A 60 1.50 4.13 2.30
C MET A 60 2.13 4.81 3.52
N GLU A 61 1.34 5.42 4.40
CA GLU A 61 1.81 5.95 5.69
C GLU A 61 2.45 4.86 6.58
N THR A 62 1.88 3.65 6.58
CA THR A 62 2.38 2.53 7.39
C THR A 62 3.65 1.91 6.82
N VAL A 63 3.79 1.87 5.49
CA VAL A 63 4.98 1.28 4.85
C VAL A 63 6.12 2.27 4.72
N SER A 64 5.88 3.57 4.48
CA SER A 64 6.92 4.57 4.24
C SER A 64 8.10 4.54 5.23
N PRO A 65 7.90 4.37 6.56
CA PRO A 65 9.01 4.27 7.51
C PRO A 65 9.94 3.06 7.31
N ARG A 66 9.47 2.03 6.59
CA ARG A 66 10.21 0.79 6.28
C ARG A 66 10.90 0.83 4.92
N TRP A 67 10.65 1.89 4.13
CA TRP A 67 11.26 2.07 2.82
C TRP A 67 12.35 3.15 2.89
N PRO A 68 13.53 2.91 2.29
CA PRO A 68 14.64 3.88 2.34
C PRO A 68 14.32 5.25 1.73
N ALA A 69 13.44 5.30 0.71
CA ALA A 69 13.05 6.53 0.05
C ALA A 69 11.53 6.63 -0.07
N THR A 70 10.99 7.82 0.22
CA THR A 70 9.58 8.19 0.05
C THR A 70 9.45 9.50 -0.74
N PHE A 71 8.54 9.54 -1.68
CA PHE A 71 8.21 10.68 -2.52
C PHE A 71 6.74 11.04 -2.35
N GLU A 72 6.48 12.33 -2.13
CA GLU A 72 5.14 12.88 -2.00
C GLU A 72 4.88 13.92 -3.06
N PHE A 73 3.69 13.87 -3.66
CA PHE A 73 3.32 14.71 -4.78
C PHE A 73 2.01 15.45 -4.51
N ALA A 74 2.05 16.78 -4.66
CA ALA A 74 0.87 17.63 -4.47
C ALA A 74 0.90 18.87 -5.39
N VAL A 75 -0.27 19.39 -5.73
CA VAL A 75 -0.42 20.66 -6.44
C VAL A 75 -1.07 21.66 -5.48
N LYS A 76 -0.53 22.87 -5.35
CA LYS A 76 -1.20 23.93 -4.57
C LYS A 76 -2.57 24.22 -5.17
N ASP A 77 -3.58 24.39 -4.33
CA ASP A 77 -4.90 24.84 -4.73
C ASP A 77 -5.28 26.12 -3.95
N SER A 78 -6.49 26.64 -4.21
CA SER A 78 -6.99 27.85 -3.53
C SER A 78 -7.26 27.65 -2.03
N LYS A 79 -7.21 26.40 -1.53
CA LYS A 79 -7.55 26.02 -0.15
C LYS A 79 -6.35 25.40 0.62
N GLY A 80 -5.20 25.20 -0.03
CA GLY A 80 -4.08 24.42 0.47
C GLY A 80 -3.29 23.71 -0.65
N ALA A 81 -3.12 22.40 -0.54
CA ALA A 81 -2.49 21.56 -1.56
C ALA A 81 -3.33 20.29 -1.75
N ASP A 82 -3.56 19.93 -3.01
CA ASP A 82 -4.29 18.74 -3.43
C ASP A 82 -3.32 17.65 -3.87
N PHE A 83 -3.70 16.40 -3.67
CA PHE A 83 -2.86 15.25 -3.99
C PHE A 83 -2.69 15.09 -5.50
N ALA A 84 -1.45 14.87 -5.94
CA ALA A 84 -1.13 14.73 -7.35
C ALA A 84 -0.96 13.26 -7.77
N ALA A 85 -1.35 12.94 -9.01
CA ALA A 85 -1.21 11.62 -9.60
C ALA A 85 -0.67 11.72 -11.04
N ASN A 86 -0.32 10.59 -11.66
CA ASN A 86 0.31 10.53 -12.99
C ASN A 86 1.62 11.34 -13.05
N VAL A 87 2.40 11.29 -11.96
CA VAL A 87 3.69 11.98 -11.87
C VAL A 87 4.75 11.11 -12.51
N HIS A 88 5.47 11.65 -13.48
CA HIS A 88 6.65 10.99 -14.03
C HIS A 88 7.85 11.24 -13.12
N VAL A 89 8.49 10.17 -12.68
CA VAL A 89 9.61 10.22 -11.73
C VAL A 89 10.86 9.63 -12.38
N THR A 90 11.95 10.38 -12.31
CA THR A 90 13.30 9.90 -12.64
C THR A 90 14.19 10.09 -11.42
N VAL A 91 14.90 9.05 -11.01
CA VAL A 91 15.86 9.09 -9.90
C VAL A 91 17.23 8.77 -10.45
N ARG A 92 18.17 9.69 -10.26
CA ARG A 92 19.58 9.54 -10.66
C ARG A 92 20.45 9.46 -9.44
N ASP A 93 21.43 8.55 -9.45
CA ASP A 93 22.48 8.53 -8.45
C ASP A 93 23.52 9.64 -8.68
N SER A 94 24.49 9.75 -7.77
CA SER A 94 25.61 10.70 -7.88
C SER A 94 26.50 10.53 -9.12
N SER A 95 26.47 9.37 -9.79
CA SER A 95 27.18 9.14 -11.05
C SER A 95 26.39 9.61 -12.28
N GLY A 96 25.12 10.00 -12.09
CA GLY A 96 24.19 10.38 -13.14
C GLY A 96 23.38 9.21 -13.72
N THR A 97 23.58 8.00 -13.21
CA THR A 97 22.88 6.79 -13.65
C THR A 97 21.43 6.86 -13.23
N ALA A 98 20.50 6.73 -14.18
CA ALA A 98 19.07 6.69 -13.90
C ALA A 98 18.67 5.31 -13.37
N LEU A 99 18.40 5.21 -12.07
CA LEU A 99 17.95 3.98 -11.43
C LEU A 99 16.45 3.77 -11.64
N LEU A 100 15.67 4.84 -11.47
CA LEU A 100 14.29 4.91 -11.95
C LEU A 100 14.28 5.86 -13.14
N ASP A 101 13.83 5.41 -14.29
CA ASP A 101 13.78 6.24 -15.49
C ASP A 101 12.34 6.39 -15.97
N ASN A 102 11.82 7.60 -15.82
CA ASN A 102 10.51 8.03 -16.27
C ASN A 102 9.33 7.15 -15.82
N VAL A 103 9.44 6.51 -14.65
CA VAL A 103 8.36 5.68 -14.08
C VAL A 103 7.18 6.55 -13.67
N VAL A 104 5.96 6.01 -13.75
CA VAL A 104 4.74 6.76 -13.43
C VAL A 104 4.28 6.42 -12.01
N SER A 105 4.13 7.44 -11.18
CA SER A 105 3.41 7.34 -9.91
C SER A 105 1.92 7.50 -10.16
N GLY A 106 1.17 6.43 -9.90
CA GLY A 106 -0.29 6.42 -10.05
C GLY A 106 -1.02 7.26 -9.00
N GLY A 107 -0.36 7.65 -7.91
CA GLY A 107 -0.95 8.42 -6.82
C GLY A 107 0.05 9.37 -6.15
N PRO A 108 -0.38 10.04 -5.06
CA PRO A 108 0.41 11.06 -4.39
C PRO A 108 1.61 10.54 -3.62
N PHE A 109 1.69 9.23 -3.37
CA PHE A 109 2.80 8.61 -2.65
C PHE A 109 3.50 7.60 -3.54
N MET A 110 4.84 7.63 -3.48
CA MET A 110 5.69 6.61 -4.09
C MET A 110 6.85 6.29 -3.14
N VAL A 111 7.20 5.02 -3.01
CA VAL A 111 8.34 4.56 -2.20
C VAL A 111 9.29 3.76 -3.07
N ALA A 112 10.59 3.80 -2.75
CA ALA A 112 11.63 3.09 -3.49
C ALA A 112 12.70 2.50 -2.57
N ARG A 113 13.22 1.32 -2.92
CA ARG A 113 14.37 0.70 -2.25
C ARG A 113 15.67 1.20 -2.89
N LEU A 114 16.05 2.40 -2.49
CA LEU A 114 17.36 2.95 -2.82
C LEU A 114 18.37 2.53 -1.75
N ASP A 115 19.56 2.14 -2.20
CA ASP A 115 20.69 1.94 -1.29
C ASP A 115 21.10 3.27 -0.64
N PRO A 116 21.89 3.24 0.46
CA PRO A 116 22.43 4.46 1.03
C PRO A 116 23.28 5.25 0.01
N GLY A 117 22.97 6.52 -0.18
CA GLY A 117 23.56 7.33 -1.24
C GLY A 117 22.94 8.72 -1.40
N ALA A 118 23.50 9.49 -2.32
CA ALA A 118 22.97 10.77 -2.75
C ALA A 118 22.32 10.64 -4.13
N TYR A 119 21.13 11.22 -4.27
CA TYR A 119 20.29 11.10 -5.44
C TYR A 119 19.70 12.45 -5.85
N GLU A 120 19.56 12.67 -7.15
CA GLU A 120 18.68 13.70 -7.71
C GLU A 120 17.37 13.03 -8.12
N VAL A 121 16.26 13.55 -7.60
CA VAL A 121 14.91 13.10 -7.93
C VAL A 121 14.25 14.19 -8.77
N GLU A 122 13.87 13.83 -9.98
CA GLU A 122 13.10 14.66 -10.90
C GLU A 122 11.66 14.15 -10.94
N ALA A 123 10.71 15.02 -10.60
CA ALA A 123 9.29 14.73 -10.67
C ALA A 123 8.64 15.68 -11.68
N ARG A 124 7.76 15.15 -12.55
CA ARG A 124 7.13 15.89 -13.63
C ARG A 124 5.64 15.65 -13.73
N ILE A 125 4.89 16.74 -13.88
CA ILE A 125 3.46 16.76 -14.24
C ILE A 125 3.33 17.63 -15.49
N GLY A 126 2.87 17.03 -16.60
CA GLY A 126 2.79 17.73 -17.88
C GLY A 126 4.16 18.28 -18.30
N SER A 127 4.24 19.61 -18.47
CA SER A 127 5.48 20.34 -18.80
C SER A 127 6.25 20.83 -17.58
N GLN A 128 5.70 20.71 -16.38
CA GLN A 128 6.33 21.23 -15.16
C GLN A 128 7.18 20.18 -14.48
N VAL A 129 8.42 20.56 -14.20
CA VAL A 129 9.42 19.68 -13.59
C VAL A 129 9.91 20.31 -12.29
N LEU A 130 9.94 19.51 -11.24
CA LEU A 130 10.57 19.85 -9.96
C LEU A 130 11.71 18.88 -9.70
N LYS A 131 12.81 19.39 -9.16
CA LYS A 131 13.98 18.60 -8.80
C LYS A 131 14.27 18.75 -7.31
N GLN A 132 14.57 17.66 -6.65
CA GLN A 132 15.03 17.66 -5.27
C GLN A 132 16.20 16.71 -5.09
N GLN A 133 17.12 17.10 -4.21
CA GLN A 133 18.17 16.22 -3.73
C GLN A 133 17.62 15.33 -2.62
N LEU A 134 17.96 14.05 -2.64
CA LEU A 134 17.60 13.07 -1.63
C LEU A 134 18.87 12.38 -1.13
N HIS A 135 19.08 12.38 0.17
CA HIS A 135 20.17 11.67 0.81
C HIS A 135 19.60 10.51 1.62
N VAL A 136 19.82 9.28 1.16
CA VAL A 136 19.41 8.06 1.85
C VAL A 136 20.54 7.64 2.77
N LEU A 137 20.27 7.58 4.07
CA LEU A 137 21.24 7.15 5.08
C LEU A 137 20.97 5.70 5.48
N GLN A 138 22.01 5.00 5.91
CA GLN A 138 21.86 3.61 6.36
C GLN A 138 20.92 3.54 7.58
N GLY A 139 19.83 2.78 7.44
CA GLY A 139 18.86 2.57 8.51
C GLY A 139 17.93 3.75 8.80
N ALA A 140 17.97 4.82 8.00
CA ALA A 140 17.06 5.96 8.16
C ALA A 140 16.33 6.26 6.84
N PRO A 141 14.99 6.33 6.85
CA PRO A 141 14.23 6.67 5.65
C PRO A 141 14.45 8.14 5.29
N ALA A 142 14.54 8.42 3.99
CA ALA A 142 14.61 9.76 3.43
C ALA A 142 13.31 10.09 2.70
N LYS A 143 12.94 11.37 2.70
CA LYS A 143 11.70 11.86 2.10
C LYS A 143 11.95 13.09 1.23
N ALA A 144 11.32 13.12 0.05
CA ALA A 144 11.25 14.29 -0.82
C ALA A 144 9.78 14.62 -1.13
N SER A 145 9.45 15.90 -1.16
CA SER A 145 8.08 16.39 -1.36
C SER A 145 8.06 17.42 -2.48
N PHE A 146 7.27 17.14 -3.50
CA PHE A 146 7.14 17.93 -4.71
C PHE A 146 5.79 18.62 -4.71
N ILE A 147 5.81 19.93 -4.50
CA ILE A 147 4.60 20.75 -4.43
C ILE A 147 4.61 21.74 -5.60
N TRP A 148 3.80 21.48 -6.62
CA TRP A 148 3.66 22.36 -7.78
C TRP A 148 2.79 23.58 -7.46
N PRO A 149 2.97 24.71 -8.17
CA PRO A 149 2.12 25.89 -8.02
C PRO A 149 0.67 25.62 -8.48
N ALA A 150 -0.24 26.48 -8.04
CA ALA A 150 -1.64 26.43 -8.47
C ALA A 150 -1.78 26.64 -9.98
N GLY A 151 -2.73 25.94 -10.59
CA GLY A 151 -2.92 25.95 -12.05
C GLY A 151 -2.02 24.97 -12.80
N THR A 152 -1.27 24.12 -12.10
CA THR A 152 -0.56 23.00 -12.73
C THR A 152 -1.57 22.00 -13.25
N ASP A 153 -1.68 21.94 -14.58
CA ASP A 153 -2.67 21.08 -15.23
C ASP A 153 -2.22 19.60 -15.17
N MET A 154 -2.92 18.81 -14.35
CA MET A 154 -2.75 17.36 -14.28
C MET A 154 -3.34 16.63 -15.49
N ALA A 155 -4.29 17.23 -16.23
CA ALA A 155 -4.94 16.64 -17.40
C ALA A 155 -4.09 16.77 -18.69
N SER A 156 -3.31 17.85 -18.82
CA SER A 156 -2.35 18.02 -19.93
C SER A 156 -1.25 16.96 -19.97
N ALA A 157 -0.99 16.26 -18.85
CA ALA A 157 0.02 15.20 -18.80
C ALA A 157 -0.31 13.96 -19.65
N GLY A 158 -1.60 13.75 -19.98
CA GLY A 158 -2.07 12.60 -20.77
C GLY A 158 -2.26 12.84 -22.27
N THR A 159 -2.13 14.10 -22.74
CA THR A 159 -2.50 14.45 -24.12
C THR A 159 -1.26 14.81 -24.94
N ARG A 160 -0.43 13.81 -25.26
CA ARG A 160 0.36 13.87 -26.49
C ARG A 160 -0.42 13.13 -27.56
N THR A 161 -1.30 13.88 -28.22
CA THR A 161 -1.99 13.50 -29.44
C THR A 161 -1.01 12.83 -30.40
N VAL A 162 -1.33 11.60 -30.79
CA VAL A 162 -0.83 11.00 -32.02
C VAL A 162 -1.29 11.89 -33.18
N GLN A 163 -0.32 12.39 -33.95
CA GLN A 163 -0.54 12.94 -35.28
C GLN A 163 0.42 12.26 -36.23
#